data_AF-A0A7W0ZAC1-F1
#
_entry.id   AF-A0A7W0ZAC1-F1
#
_cell.length_a   1.000
_cell.length_b   1.000
_cell.length_c   1.000
_cell.angle_alpha   90.00
_cell.angle_beta   90.00
_cell.angle_gamma   90.00
#
_symmetry.space_group_name_H-M   'P 1'
#
loop_
_entity.id
_entity.type
_entity.pdbx_description
1 polymer ?
#
loop_
_entity_poly.entity_id
_entity_poly.type
_entity_poly.pdbx_seq_one_letter_code
_entity_poly.pdbx_strand_id
1 'polypeptide(L)'
;MLVLALAGCGEDAQQQAAREETQAHVRASPIAARYEVDETHCTEAARTAIFRIEQTSSFVCAVRRAEGGCDWFRVDVDERGPKVRLADPDAGCVLPE
;
A
#
# COMPACT_ATOMS: atom_id res chain seq x y z
N MET A 1 32.01 -13.46 -14.65
CA MET A 1 31.31 -12.22 -14.27
C MET A 1 30.10 -12.66 -13.47
N LEU A 2 30.13 -12.48 -12.15
CA LEU A 2 29.10 -12.98 -11.22
C LEU A 2 28.00 -11.91 -11.15
N VAL A 3 26.83 -12.18 -11.73
CA VAL A 3 25.67 -11.29 -11.67
C VAL A 3 25.00 -11.53 -10.32
N LEU A 4 25.26 -10.66 -9.34
CA LEU A 4 24.52 -10.68 -8.08
C LEU A 4 23.07 -10.26 -8.36
N ALA A 5 22.15 -11.20 -8.16
CA ALA A 5 20.73 -10.94 -8.13
C ALA A 5 20.42 -9.94 -7.02
N LEU A 6 19.90 -8.76 -7.38
CA LEU A 6 19.25 -7.80 -6.49
C LEU A 6 17.89 -8.35 -6.04
N ALA A 7 17.88 -9.52 -5.41
CA ALA A 7 16.73 -10.04 -4.70
C ALA A 7 16.94 -9.75 -3.21
N GLY A 8 16.47 -8.59 -2.74
CA GLY A 8 16.47 -8.21 -1.33
C GLY A 8 16.78 -6.72 -1.13
N CYS A 9 15.90 -6.02 -0.40
CA CYS A 9 15.94 -4.59 -0.02
C CYS A 9 15.39 -3.57 -1.03
N GLY A 10 14.34 -3.92 -1.78
CA GLY A 10 13.54 -2.96 -2.52
C GLY A 10 12.07 -3.35 -2.47
N GLU A 11 11.20 -2.36 -2.28
CA GLU A 11 9.75 -2.50 -2.46
C GLU A 11 9.45 -3.21 -3.79
N ASP A 12 8.56 -4.21 -3.79
CA ASP A 12 8.15 -4.89 -5.02
C ASP A 12 7.34 -3.93 -5.91
N ALA A 13 7.41 -4.08 -7.24
CA ALA A 13 6.72 -3.20 -8.18
C ALA A 13 5.21 -3.08 -7.91
N GLN A 14 4.57 -4.14 -7.41
CA GLN A 14 3.15 -4.10 -7.07
C GLN A 14 2.87 -3.30 -5.80
N GLN A 15 3.74 -3.42 -4.79
CA GLN A 15 3.67 -2.64 -3.56
C GLN A 15 3.93 -1.16 -3.84
N GLN A 16 4.89 -0.85 -4.72
CA GLN A 16 5.15 0.50 -5.18
C GLN A 16 3.93 1.11 -5.88
N ALA A 17 3.32 0.37 -6.81
CA ALA A 17 2.10 0.82 -7.48
C ALA A 17 0.96 1.07 -6.50
N ALA A 18 0.75 0.18 -5.52
CA ALA A 18 -0.28 0.37 -4.49
C ALA A 18 -0.02 1.64 -3.64
N ARG A 19 1.24 1.93 -3.32
CA ARG A 19 1.62 3.17 -2.63
C ARG A 19 1.30 4.39 -3.48
N GLU A 20 1.75 4.41 -4.73
CA GLU A 20 1.55 5.54 -5.65
C GLU A 20 0.06 5.84 -5.88
N GLU A 21 -0.76 4.79 -6.06
CA GLU A 21 -2.21 4.91 -6.20
C GLU A 21 -2.87 5.45 -4.92
N THR A 22 -2.44 4.98 -3.75
CA THR A 22 -2.94 5.49 -2.46
C THR A 22 -2.60 6.96 -2.29
N GLN A 23 -1.36 7.34 -2.59
CA GLN A 23 -0.93 8.74 -2.50
C GLN A 23 -1.71 9.63 -3.47
N ALA A 24 -1.92 9.19 -4.72
CA ALA A 24 -2.72 9.91 -5.70
C ALA A 24 -4.17 10.07 -5.23
N HIS A 25 -4.77 9.01 -4.68
CA HIS A 25 -6.12 9.05 -4.12
C HIS A 25 -6.25 10.06 -2.98
N VAL A 26 -5.33 10.03 -2.02
CA VAL A 26 -5.37 10.95 -0.86
C VAL A 26 -5.14 12.39 -1.30
N ARG A 27 -4.19 12.65 -2.23
CA ARG A 27 -3.95 14.00 -2.79
C ARG A 27 -5.16 14.56 -3.53
N ALA A 28 -5.91 13.71 -4.24
CA ALA A 28 -7.11 14.12 -4.96
C ALA A 28 -8.34 14.33 -4.04
N SER A 29 -8.25 13.92 -2.78
CA SER A 29 -9.34 13.98 -1.81
C SER A 29 -9.46 15.37 -1.17
N PRO A 30 -10.69 15.86 -0.86
CA PRO A 30 -10.87 17.13 -0.13
C PRO A 30 -10.25 17.15 1.27
N ILE A 31 -9.83 15.99 1.78
CA ILE A 31 -9.16 15.84 3.08
C ILE A 31 -7.64 15.68 2.98
N ALA A 32 -7.02 15.94 1.81
CA ALA A 32 -5.58 15.79 1.60
C ALA A 32 -4.73 16.46 2.68
N ALA A 33 -5.13 17.66 3.13
CA ALA A 33 -4.42 18.42 4.17
C ALA A 33 -4.41 17.75 5.56
N ARG A 34 -5.14 16.65 5.76
CA ARG A 34 -5.13 15.86 7.00
C ARG A 34 -4.02 14.81 7.03
N TYR A 35 -3.28 14.63 5.93
CA TYR A 35 -2.32 13.54 5.77
C TYR A 35 -0.94 14.03 5.34
N GLU A 36 0.09 13.41 5.90
CA GLU A 36 1.47 13.46 5.41
C GLU A 36 1.60 12.39 4.31
N VAL A 37 1.13 12.72 3.10
CA VAL A 37 0.92 11.72 2.03
C VAL A 37 2.21 10.96 1.66
N ASP A 38 3.35 11.62 1.68
CA ASP A 38 4.63 10.98 1.37
C ASP A 38 5.05 9.95 2.43
N GLU A 39 4.53 10.03 3.66
CA GLU A 39 4.64 9.01 4.72
C GLU A 39 3.54 7.93 4.55
N THR A 40 3.50 7.30 3.37
CA THR A 40 2.64 6.14 3.08
C THR A 40 3.46 4.86 3.04
N HIS A 41 3.04 3.85 3.79
CA HIS A 41 3.65 2.52 3.81
C HIS A 41 2.60 1.46 3.52
N CYS A 42 2.92 0.48 2.66
CA CYS A 42 2.00 -0.59 2.30
C CYS A 42 2.53 -1.95 2.73
N THR A 43 1.63 -2.89 3.02
CA THR A 43 1.95 -4.31 3.27
C THR A 43 2.68 -4.90 2.06
N GLU A 44 3.60 -5.84 2.32
CA GLU A 44 4.24 -6.58 1.22
C GLU A 44 3.19 -7.42 0.48
N ALA A 45 3.35 -7.57 -0.84
CA ALA A 45 2.54 -8.54 -1.57
C ALA A 45 2.86 -9.94 -1.05
N ALA A 46 1.87 -10.69 -0.57
CA ALA A 46 2.08 -12.06 -0.14
C ALA A 46 2.50 -12.96 -1.33
N ARG A 47 3.81 -13.12 -1.55
CA ARG A 47 4.38 -13.96 -2.62
C ARG A 47 4.31 -15.45 -2.26
N THR A 48 3.13 -16.03 -2.11
CA THR A 48 3.02 -17.45 -1.73
C THR A 48 2.88 -18.34 -2.97
N ALA A 49 4.00 -18.86 -3.47
CA ALA A 49 3.96 -19.99 -4.39
C ALA A 49 3.44 -21.24 -3.63
N ILE A 50 2.60 -22.05 -4.28
CA ILE A 50 2.31 -23.49 -4.02
C ILE A 50 0.84 -23.86 -3.73
N PHE A 51 -0.03 -22.98 -3.22
CA PHE A 51 -1.46 -23.35 -3.03
C PHE A 51 -2.41 -22.23 -3.41
N ARG A 52 -3.01 -22.34 -4.60
CA ARG A 52 -4.34 -21.80 -4.96
C ARG A 52 -4.62 -20.40 -4.37
N ILE A 53 -3.87 -19.40 -4.82
CA ILE A 53 -4.04 -18.01 -4.38
C ILE A 53 -5.04 -17.32 -5.29
N GLU A 54 -6.19 -17.00 -4.74
CA GLU A 54 -6.99 -15.90 -5.26
C GLU A 54 -6.11 -14.65 -5.22
N GLN A 55 -5.60 -14.28 -6.39
CA GLN A 55 -5.10 -12.96 -6.78
C GLN A 55 -4.68 -12.05 -5.62
N THR A 56 -3.36 -11.92 -5.44
CA THR A 56 -2.63 -10.91 -4.67
C THR A 56 -2.88 -9.50 -5.21
N SER A 57 -4.14 -9.10 -5.23
CA SER A 57 -4.66 -7.85 -5.76
C SER A 57 -4.94 -6.84 -4.65
N SER A 58 -4.88 -7.25 -3.39
CA SER A 58 -5.29 -6.43 -2.26
C SER A 58 -4.10 -6.07 -1.38
N PHE A 59 -3.86 -4.77 -1.20
CA PHE A 59 -2.83 -4.20 -0.34
C PHE A 59 -3.47 -3.39 0.78
N VAL A 60 -2.83 -3.32 1.95
CA VAL A 60 -3.18 -2.36 3.00
C VAL A 60 -2.06 -1.33 3.08
N CYS A 61 -2.43 -0.05 2.99
CA CYS A 61 -1.50 1.08 3.06
C CYS A 61 -1.86 1.96 4.25
N ALA A 62 -0.93 2.13 5.18
CA ALA A 62 -1.02 3.10 6.26
C ALA A 62 -0.54 4.47 5.75
N VAL A 63 -1.36 5.50 5.94
CA VAL A 63 -1.04 6.89 5.61
C VAL A 63 -1.04 7.69 6.89
N ARG A 64 0.07 8.38 7.17
CA ARG A 64 0.20 9.18 8.38
C ARG A 64 -0.71 10.40 8.35
N ARG A 65 -1.37 10.66 9.47
CA ARG A 65 -2.19 11.86 9.69
C ARG A 65 -1.30 13.01 10.19
N ALA A 66 -1.61 14.23 9.77
CA ALA A 66 -0.88 15.43 10.19
C ALA A 66 -0.95 15.67 11.72
N GLU A 67 -2.05 15.26 12.35
CA GLU A 67 -2.25 15.35 13.81
C GLU A 67 -1.66 14.16 14.58
N GLY A 68 -1.01 13.22 13.89
CA GLY A 68 -0.51 11.97 14.44
C GLY A 68 -1.47 10.78 14.24
N GLY A 69 -0.92 9.57 14.30
CA GLY A 69 -1.63 8.35 13.95
C GLY A 69 -1.59 8.05 12.45
N CYS A 70 -2.16 6.92 12.05
CA CYS A 70 -2.29 6.53 10.64
C CYS A 70 -3.70 6.01 10.38
N ASP A 71 -4.22 6.35 9.20
CA ASP A 71 -5.40 5.70 8.65
C ASP A 71 -4.95 4.59 7.69
N TRP A 72 -5.71 3.50 7.65
CA TRP A 72 -5.45 2.40 6.73
C TRP A 72 -6.36 2.50 5.52
N PHE A 73 -5.75 2.41 4.35
CA PHE A 73 -6.41 2.33 3.06
C PHE A 73 -6.22 0.93 2.50
N ARG A 74 -7.28 0.36 1.93
CA ARG A 74 -7.19 -0.86 1.13
C ARG A 74 -7.12 -0.50 -0.34
N VAL A 75 -6.17 -1.12 -1.05
CA VAL A 75 -6.02 -1.01 -2.51
C VAL A 75 -6.35 -2.36 -3.11
N ASP A 76 -7.48 -2.46 -3.81
CA ASP A 76 -7.86 -3.66 -4.56
C ASP A 76 -7.58 -3.44 -6.05
N VAL A 77 -6.83 -4.33 -6.70
CA VAL A 77 -6.49 -4.28 -8.12
C VAL A 77 -7.30 -5.34 -8.87
N ASP A 78 -8.32 -4.90 -9.61
CA ASP A 78 -9.12 -5.77 -10.47
C ASP A 78 -8.94 -5.43 -11.96
N GLU A 79 -9.65 -6.15 -12.84
CA GLU A 79 -9.58 -5.98 -14.30
C GLU A 79 -9.96 -4.55 -14.77
N ARG A 80 -10.62 -3.75 -13.93
CA ARG A 80 -11.03 -2.37 -14.20
C ARG A 80 -10.03 -1.35 -13.66
N GLY A 81 -8.98 -1.79 -12.97
CA GLY A 81 -7.95 -0.96 -12.38
C GLY A 81 -7.96 -0.93 -10.85
N PRO A 82 -7.06 -0.13 -10.24
CA PRO A 82 -6.91 -0.04 -8.79
C PRO A 82 -8.09 0.70 -8.16
N LYS A 83 -8.53 0.21 -6.99
CA LYS A 83 -9.56 0.83 -6.16
C LYS A 83 -9.02 1.05 -4.76
N VAL A 84 -8.82 2.31 -4.42
CA VAL A 84 -8.40 2.74 -3.09
C VAL A 84 -9.63 3.09 -2.26
N ARG A 85 -9.73 2.58 -1.03
CA ARG A 85 -10.78 2.92 -0.08
C ARG A 85 -10.20 3.04 1.32
N LEU A 86 -10.71 3.98 2.12
CA LEU A 86 -10.46 3.99 3.56
C LEU A 86 -11.03 2.70 4.17
N ALA A 87 -10.16 1.92 4.80
CA ALA A 87 -10.51 0.65 5.42
C ALA A 87 -10.73 0.81 6.92
N ASP A 88 -9.80 1.50 7.60
CA ASP A 88 -9.85 1.67 9.05
C ASP A 88 -9.24 3.02 9.47
N PRO A 89 -10.02 3.95 10.04
CA PRO A 89 -9.51 5.22 10.54
C PRO A 89 -8.80 5.06 11.88
N ASP A 90 -7.67 5.74 12.05
CA ASP A 90 -6.86 5.75 13.28
C ASP A 90 -6.40 4.36 13.76
N ALA A 91 -6.23 3.42 12.83
CA ALA A 91 -5.80 2.04 13.10
C ALA A 91 -4.33 1.91 13.56
N GLY A 92 -3.61 3.02 13.65
CA GLY A 92 -2.20 3.07 14.04
C GLY A 92 -1.27 2.78 12.86
N CYS A 93 0.04 2.96 13.05
CA CYS A 93 1.01 2.89 11.95
C CYS A 93 1.70 1.52 11.81
N VAL A 94 1.29 0.53 12.61
CA VAL A 94 1.83 -0.84 12.55
C VAL A 94 0.96 -1.65 11.60
N LEU A 95 1.51 -2.05 10.46
CA LEU A 95 0.80 -2.86 9.48
C LEU A 95 0.75 -4.34 9.89
N PRO A 96 -0.28 -5.09 9.47
CA PRO A 96 -0.25 -6.55 9.55
C PRO A 96 0.86 -7.10 8.63
N GLU A 97 1.50 -8.19 9.07
CA GLU A 97 2.50 -8.94 8.29
C GLU A 97 1.89 -9.63 7.06
#